data_AF-A0A355EYQ1-F1
#
_entry.id   AF-A0A355EYQ1-F1
#
_cell.length_a   1.000
_cell.length_b   1.000
_cell.length_c   1.000
_cell.angle_alpha   90.00
_cell.angle_beta   90.00
_cell.angle_gamma   90.00
#
_symmetry.space_group_name_H-M   'P 1'
#
loop_
_entity.id
_entity.type
_entity.pdbx_description
1 polymer ?
#
loop_
_entity_poly.entity_id
_entity_poly.type
_entity_poly.pdbx_seq_one_letter_code
_entity_poly.pdbx_strand_id
1 'polypeptide(L)'
;MNGPDLLRTFEVELRKSAQSIQACLLATEGAPAEEALRSLHEAYRLTHSVKGASRVVGLAPIEEMAHTLEDRLQAVVREASAPTAQETTAFLRVVDGFVAALDAFLQGVDFDPAPFLASFQGLRTAGDAPAPGTDAPVVPSSRGLLRLAADPGTEAT
;
A
#
# COMPACT_ATOMS: atom_id res chain seq x y z
N MET A 1 10.99 -12.72 -13.03
CA MET A 1 10.36 -13.27 -11.81
C MET A 1 9.02 -13.85 -12.24
N ASN A 2 8.74 -15.12 -11.92
CA ASN A 2 7.43 -15.73 -12.20
C ASN A 2 6.44 -15.37 -11.06
N GLY A 3 5.15 -15.66 -11.23
CA GLY A 3 4.13 -15.36 -10.21
C GLY A 3 4.41 -15.94 -8.81
N PRO A 4 4.79 -17.23 -8.69
CA PRO A 4 5.13 -17.84 -7.40
C PRO A 4 6.33 -17.20 -6.68
N ASP A 5 7.37 -16.80 -7.42
CA ASP A 5 8.54 -16.15 -6.83
C ASP A 5 8.19 -14.74 -6.34
N LEU A 6 7.32 -14.03 -7.07
CA LEU A 6 6.84 -12.71 -6.68
C LEU A 6 6.05 -12.74 -5.36
N LEU A 7 5.14 -13.71 -5.20
CA LEU A 7 4.36 -13.87 -3.97
C LEU A 7 5.27 -14.19 -2.77
N ARG A 8 6.27 -15.06 -2.94
CA ARG A 8 7.22 -15.39 -1.87
C ARG A 8 8.05 -14.17 -1.44
N THR A 9 8.53 -13.38 -2.40
CA THR A 9 9.23 -12.13 -2.09
C THR A 9 8.31 -11.14 -1.37
N PHE A 10 7.07 -10.99 -1.86
CA PHE A 10 6.09 -10.12 -1.22
C PHE A 10 5.79 -10.54 0.22
N GLU A 11 5.64 -11.83 0.50
CA GLU A 11 5.41 -12.32 1.86
C GLU A 11 6.49 -11.86 2.84
N VAL A 12 7.76 -12.07 2.47
CA VAL A 12 8.91 -11.70 3.30
C VAL A 12 8.97 -10.18 3.50
N GLU A 13 8.84 -9.41 2.42
CA GLU A 13 8.92 -7.96 2.47
C GLU A 13 7.73 -7.33 3.21
N LEU A 14 6.52 -7.90 3.09
CA LEU A 14 5.35 -7.41 3.81
C LEU A 14 5.52 -7.57 5.31
N ARG A 15 5.95 -8.76 5.79
CA ARG A 15 6.15 -9.00 7.23
C ARG A 15 7.22 -8.08 7.80
N LYS A 16 8.32 -7.88 7.08
CA LYS A 16 9.38 -6.93 7.45
C LYS A 16 8.87 -5.50 7.49
N SER A 17 8.12 -5.09 6.46
CA SER A 17 7.55 -3.75 6.38
C SER A 17 6.57 -3.50 7.53
N ALA A 18 5.69 -4.45 7.84
CA ALA A 18 4.75 -4.36 8.96
C ALA A 18 5.49 -4.13 10.29
N GLN A 19 6.54 -4.92 10.57
CA GLN A 19 7.36 -4.74 11.77
C GLN A 19 8.05 -3.37 11.81
N SER A 20 8.62 -2.91 10.68
CA SER A 20 9.26 -1.60 10.60
C SER A 20 8.27 -0.45 10.77
N ILE A 21 7.06 -0.55 10.21
CA ILE A 21 6.00 0.44 10.39
C ILE A 21 5.57 0.48 11.87
N GLN A 22 5.32 -0.67 12.50
CA GLN A 22 4.98 -0.73 13.93
C GLN A 22 6.07 -0.08 14.80
N ALA A 23 7.34 -0.38 14.54
CA ALA A 23 8.46 0.23 15.26
C ALA A 23 8.51 1.74 15.07
N CYS A 24 8.28 2.24 13.86
CA CYS A 24 8.22 3.69 13.59
C CYS A 24 7.07 4.36 14.35
N LEU A 25 5.89 3.75 14.36
CA LEU A 25 4.72 4.27 15.07
C LEU A 25 4.95 4.36 16.57
N LEU A 26 5.48 3.30 17.18
CA LEU A 26 5.80 3.26 18.61
C LEU A 26 6.93 4.24 18.98
N ALA A 27 7.89 4.45 18.07
CA ALA A 27 8.98 5.42 18.28
C ALA A 27 8.51 6.88 18.28
N THR A 28 7.24 7.17 17.97
CA THR A 28 6.69 8.53 18.13
C THR A 28 6.31 8.86 19.58
N GLU A 29 6.09 7.84 20.42
CA GLU A 29 5.63 8.02 21.79
C GLU A 29 6.73 8.57 22.69
N GLY A 30 6.53 9.79 23.20
CA GLY A 30 7.50 10.46 24.10
C GLY A 30 8.79 10.93 23.41
N ALA A 31 8.88 10.81 22.09
CA ALA A 31 10.03 11.28 21.33
C ALA A 31 10.00 12.80 21.11
N PRO A 32 11.17 13.46 20.96
CA PRO A 32 11.25 14.83 20.48
C PRO A 32 10.51 15.01 19.13
N ALA A 33 9.91 16.19 18.91
CA ALA A 33 9.06 16.43 17.74
C ALA A 33 9.75 16.11 16.39
N GLU A 34 11.02 16.49 16.23
CA GLU A 34 11.80 16.20 15.02
C GLU A 34 12.04 14.69 14.81
N GLU A 35 12.21 13.94 15.90
CA GLU A 35 12.40 12.49 15.85
C GLU A 35 11.10 11.76 15.55
N ALA A 36 10.00 12.16 16.20
CA ALA A 36 8.67 11.64 15.93
C ALA A 36 8.27 11.88 14.46
N LEU A 37 8.51 13.10 13.93
CA LEU A 37 8.21 13.43 12.54
C LEU A 37 9.02 12.57 11.55
N ARG A 38 10.31 12.32 11.84
CA ARG A 38 11.15 11.44 11.03
C ARG A 38 10.62 10.00 11.01
N SER A 39 10.22 9.48 12.17
CA SER A 39 9.61 8.15 12.28
C SER A 39 8.29 8.06 11.50
N LEU A 40 7.45 9.09 11.57
CA LEU A 40 6.20 9.17 10.80
C LEU A 40 6.43 9.19 9.29
N HIS A 41 7.43 9.96 8.83
CA HIS A 41 7.81 9.96 7.41
C HIS A 41 8.25 8.58 6.92
N GLU A 42 8.98 7.82 7.75
CA GLU A 42 9.39 6.48 7.39
C GLU A 42 8.22 5.50 7.38
N ALA A 43 7.32 5.55 8.38
CA ALA A 43 6.08 4.78 8.38
C ALA A 43 5.23 5.04 7.13
N TYR A 44 5.12 6.31 6.71
CA TYR A 44 4.42 6.70 5.48
C TYR A 44 5.05 6.07 4.23
N ARG A 45 6.38 6.17 4.08
CA ARG A 45 7.10 5.61 2.91
C ARG A 45 7.00 4.09 2.82
N LEU A 46 7.10 3.40 3.95
CA LEU A 46 6.94 1.95 4.02
C LEU A 46 5.50 1.55 3.65
N THR A 47 4.51 2.26 4.16
CA THR A 47 3.08 2.03 3.84
C THR A 47 2.80 2.24 2.34
N HIS A 48 3.35 3.30 1.73
CA HIS A 48 3.28 3.54 0.29
C HIS A 48 3.83 2.35 -0.51
N SER A 49 4.96 1.80 -0.06
CA SER A 49 5.61 0.66 -0.70
C SER A 49 4.76 -0.61 -0.58
N VAL A 50 4.16 -0.86 0.59
CA VAL A 50 3.21 -1.95 0.82
C VAL A 50 1.99 -1.83 -0.11
N LYS A 51 1.42 -0.62 -0.24
CA LYS A 51 0.30 -0.35 -1.16
C LYS A 51 0.67 -0.71 -2.60
N GLY A 52 1.80 -0.21 -3.10
CA GLY A 52 2.26 -0.53 -4.45
C GLY A 52 2.49 -2.02 -4.67
N ALA A 53 3.16 -2.68 -3.73
CA ALA A 53 3.48 -4.10 -3.83
C ALA A 53 2.24 -4.99 -3.78
N SER A 54 1.28 -4.70 -2.88
CA SER A 54 0.01 -5.43 -2.75
C SER A 54 -0.83 -5.39 -4.03
N ARG A 55 -0.87 -4.24 -4.72
CA ARG A 55 -1.50 -4.11 -6.05
C ARG A 55 -0.86 -5.03 -7.09
N VAL A 56 0.46 -5.12 -7.12
CA VAL A 56 1.20 -5.94 -8.10
C VAL A 56 0.94 -7.44 -7.88
N VAL A 57 0.81 -7.88 -6.62
CA VAL A 57 0.48 -9.28 -6.29
C VAL A 57 -1.02 -9.59 -6.27
N GLY A 58 -1.88 -8.58 -6.40
CA GLY A 58 -3.34 -8.74 -6.44
C GLY A 58 -3.99 -8.96 -5.07
N LEU A 59 -3.38 -8.51 -3.98
CA LEU A 59 -3.94 -8.63 -2.62
C LEU A 59 -4.76 -7.40 -2.24
N ALA A 60 -5.97 -7.33 -2.78
CA ALA A 60 -6.87 -6.18 -2.64
C ALA A 60 -7.14 -5.75 -1.17
N PRO A 61 -7.35 -6.66 -0.19
CA PRO A 61 -7.57 -6.22 1.19
C PRO A 61 -6.37 -5.49 1.80
N ILE A 62 -5.14 -5.91 1.44
CA ILE A 62 -3.91 -5.24 1.90
C ILE A 62 -3.76 -3.89 1.21
N GLU A 63 -4.06 -3.81 -0.09
CA GLU A 63 -4.03 -2.54 -0.83
C GLU A 63 -4.98 -1.51 -0.21
N GLU A 64 -6.21 -1.90 0.12
CA GLU A 64 -7.24 -1.03 0.70
C GLU A 64 -6.82 -0.51 2.08
N MET A 65 -6.33 -1.40 2.95
CA MET A 65 -5.83 -1.02 4.27
C MET A 65 -4.60 -0.11 4.16
N ALA A 66 -3.66 -0.40 3.24
CA ALA A 66 -2.45 0.38 3.07
C ALA A 66 -2.74 1.77 2.51
N HIS A 67 -3.68 1.87 1.57
CA HIS A 67 -4.15 3.16 1.06
C HIS A 67 -4.76 4.01 2.16
N THR A 68 -5.66 3.44 2.98
CA THR A 68 -6.31 4.19 4.06
C THR A 68 -5.30 4.62 5.13
N LEU A 69 -4.36 3.75 5.52
CA LEU A 69 -3.31 4.09 6.47
C LEU A 69 -2.38 5.17 5.92
N GLU A 70 -2.00 5.10 4.64
CA GLU A 70 -1.16 6.09 3.97
C GLU A 70 -1.78 7.48 4.02
N ASP A 71 -3.07 7.62 3.70
CA ASP A 71 -3.77 8.90 3.72
C ASP A 71 -3.79 9.52 5.13
N ARG A 72 -3.98 8.69 6.15
CA ARG A 72 -3.99 9.15 7.55
C ARG A 72 -2.58 9.56 8.01
N LEU A 73 -1.55 8.77 7.68
CA LEU A 73 -0.17 9.14 7.98
C LEU A 73 0.23 10.43 7.26
N GLN A 74 -0.23 10.62 6.02
CA GLN A 74 0.03 11.84 5.26
C GLN A 74 -0.55 13.08 5.97
N ALA A 75 -1.77 12.99 6.51
CA ALA A 75 -2.40 14.08 7.25
C ALA A 75 -1.57 14.47 8.49
N VAL A 76 -1.19 13.49 9.31
CA VAL A 76 -0.36 13.72 10.52
C VAL A 76 1.00 14.32 10.16
N VAL A 77 1.66 13.81 9.11
CA VAL A 77 2.94 14.34 8.63
C VAL A 77 2.80 15.80 8.16
N ARG A 78 1.72 16.16 7.47
CA ARG A 78 1.47 17.53 7.00
C ARG A 78 1.24 18.52 8.14
N GLU A 79 0.64 18.06 9.23
CA GLU A 79 0.43 18.88 10.44
C GLU A 79 1.72 19.07 11.26
N ALA A 80 2.79 18.33 10.92
CA ALA A 80 4.05 18.32 11.65
C ALA A 80 3.87 18.06 13.16
N SER A 81 2.87 17.25 13.51
CA SER A 81 2.52 16.88 14.88
C SER A 81 2.68 15.38 15.10
N ALA A 82 2.87 14.97 16.35
CA ALA A 82 2.81 13.57 16.73
C ALA A 82 1.35 13.08 16.72
N PRO A 83 1.09 11.82 16.34
CA PRO A 83 -0.24 11.24 16.47
C PRO A 83 -0.64 11.14 17.95
N THR A 84 -1.94 11.25 18.21
CA THR A 84 -2.51 10.92 19.51
C THR A 84 -2.38 9.42 19.79
N ALA A 85 -2.44 9.02 21.07
CA ALA A 85 -2.42 7.60 21.44
C ALA A 85 -3.55 6.78 20.76
N GLN A 86 -4.71 7.40 20.54
CA GLN A 86 -5.82 6.77 19.84
C GLN A 86 -5.50 6.54 18.36
N GLU A 87 -4.87 7.51 17.69
CA GLU A 87 -4.41 7.37 16.31
C GLU A 87 -3.31 6.33 16.18
N THR A 88 -2.32 6.35 17.06
CA THR A 88 -1.25 5.32 17.09
C THR A 88 -1.83 3.92 17.24
N THR A 89 -2.80 3.74 18.15
CA THR A 89 -3.49 2.46 18.34
C THR A 89 -4.23 2.02 17.07
N ALA A 90 -4.92 2.94 16.39
CA ALA A 90 -5.62 2.64 15.14
C ALA A 90 -4.66 2.32 13.99
N PHE A 91 -3.54 3.03 13.88
CA PHE A 91 -2.49 2.74 12.89
C PHE A 91 -1.92 1.34 13.10
N LEU A 92 -1.53 1.01 14.33
CA LEU A 92 -1.00 -0.32 14.67
C LEU A 92 -2.01 -1.42 14.33
N ARG A 93 -3.29 -1.22 14.65
CA ARG A 93 -4.34 -2.18 14.33
C ARG A 93 -4.44 -2.44 12.82
N VAL A 94 -4.37 -1.41 11.99
CA VAL A 94 -4.39 -1.60 10.52
C VAL A 94 -3.14 -2.33 10.02
N VAL A 95 -1.97 -2.07 10.61
CA VAL A 95 -0.74 -2.81 10.27
C VAL A 95 -0.83 -4.30 10.65
N ASP A 96 -1.47 -4.63 11.78
CA ASP A 96 -1.78 -6.02 12.14
C ASP A 96 -2.69 -6.67 11.08
N GLY A 97 -3.62 -5.89 10.53
CA GLY A 97 -4.48 -6.30 9.43
C GLY A 97 -3.71 -6.74 8.18
N PHE A 98 -2.57 -6.11 7.85
CA PHE A 98 -1.75 -6.54 6.71
C PHE A 98 -1.28 -7.99 6.84
N VAL A 99 -0.79 -8.35 8.03
CA VAL A 99 -0.28 -9.69 8.30
C VAL A 99 -1.43 -10.68 8.34
N ALA A 100 -2.56 -10.32 8.97
CA ALA A 100 -3.73 -11.17 9.03
C ALA A 100 -4.34 -11.45 7.64
N ALA A 101 -4.37 -10.44 6.76
CA ALA A 101 -4.84 -10.58 5.38
C ALA A 101 -3.92 -11.48 4.54
N LEU A 102 -2.60 -11.34 4.71
CA LEU A 102 -1.62 -12.22 4.07
C LEU A 102 -1.82 -13.67 4.53
N ASP A 103 -1.94 -13.90 5.84
CA ASP A 103 -2.12 -15.24 6.40
C ASP A 103 -3.43 -15.89 5.91
N ALA A 104 -4.53 -15.12 5.85
CA ALA A 104 -5.80 -15.59 5.31
C ALA A 104 -5.68 -15.96 3.82
N PHE A 105 -5.01 -15.13 3.02
CA PHE A 105 -4.76 -15.41 1.61
C PHE A 105 -3.95 -16.69 1.40
N LEU A 106 -2.87 -16.89 2.17
CA LEU A 106 -2.04 -18.10 2.12
C LEU A 106 -2.81 -19.36 2.52
N GLN A 107 -3.84 -19.23 3.36
CA GLN A 107 -4.73 -20.30 3.77
C GLN A 107 -5.92 -20.51 2.81
N GLY A 108 -6.10 -19.64 1.81
CA GLY A 108 -7.24 -19.68 0.89
C GLY A 108 -8.56 -19.30 1.56
N VAL A 109 -8.53 -18.43 2.57
CA VAL A 109 -9.69 -17.94 3.32
C VAL A 109 -9.97 -16.49 2.94
N ASP A 110 -11.25 -16.15 2.80
CA ASP A 110 -11.68 -14.77 2.55
C ASP A 110 -11.33 -13.87 3.75
N PHE A 111 -10.96 -12.63 3.47
CA PHE A 111 -10.58 -11.65 4.47
C PHE A 111 -11.39 -10.36 4.29
N ASP A 112 -12.05 -9.92 5.36
CA ASP A 112 -12.75 -8.63 5.41
C ASP A 112 -11.84 -7.58 6.11
N PRO A 113 -11.40 -6.52 5.39
CA PRO A 113 -10.60 -5.46 5.99
C PRO A 113 -11.43 -4.48 6.85
N ALA A 114 -12.76 -4.49 6.75
CA ALA A 114 -13.62 -3.50 7.40
C ALA A 114 -13.44 -3.41 8.93
N PRO A 115 -13.28 -4.51 9.69
CA PRO A 115 -13.06 -4.43 11.15
C PRO A 115 -11.73 -3.78 11.54
N PHE A 116 -10.73 -3.81 10.66
CA PHE A 116 -9.45 -3.13 10.88
C PHE A 116 -9.58 -1.65 10.52
N LEU A 117 -10.19 -1.32 9.39
CA LEU A 117 -10.45 0.05 8.96
C LEU A 117 -11.41 0.80 9.88
N ALA A 118 -12.33 0.09 10.53
CA ALA A 118 -13.24 0.65 11.53
C ALA A 118 -12.49 1.27 12.72
N SER A 119 -11.22 0.93 12.94
CA SER A 119 -10.37 1.56 13.96
C SER A 119 -10.13 3.06 13.73
N PHE A 120 -10.33 3.54 12.50
CA PHE A 120 -10.29 4.97 12.18
C PHE A 120 -11.61 5.70 12.43
N GLN A 121 -12.69 5.00 12.75
CA GLN A 121 -13.98 5.63 13.04
C GLN A 121 -13.87 6.48 14.30
N GLY A 122 -14.40 7.70 14.24
CA GLY A 122 -14.33 8.67 15.34
C GLY A 122 -12.99 9.42 15.45
N LEU A 123 -11.97 9.07 14.65
CA LEU A 123 -10.77 9.88 14.51
C LEU A 123 -11.05 11.03 13.55
N ARG A 124 -10.78 12.25 14.01
CA ARG A 124 -10.93 13.46 13.17
C ARG A 124 -9.83 13.46 12.11
N THR A 125 -10.20 13.49 10.84
CA THR A 125 -9.28 13.92 9.77
C THR A 125 -9.25 15.44 9.74
N ALA A 126 -8.06 16.05 9.69
CA ALA A 126 -7.97 17.41 9.19
C ALA A 126 -8.21 17.38 7.67
N GLY A 127 -9.36 17.89 7.25
CA GLY A 127 -9.72 18.02 5.83
C GLY A 127 -10.58 16.86 5.30
N ASP A 128 -11.83 16.79 5.76
CA ASP A 128 -12.91 16.01 5.12
C ASP A 128 -13.28 16.60 3.75
N ALA A 129 -12.31 16.60 2.83
CA ALA A 129 -12.53 16.85 1.42
C ALA A 129 -12.52 15.49 0.69
N PRO A 130 -13.51 15.21 -0.16
CA PRO A 130 -13.56 13.95 -0.89
C PRO A 130 -12.33 13.85 -1.81
N ALA A 131 -11.68 12.68 -1.80
CA ALA A 131 -10.59 12.37 -2.70
C ALA A 131 -11.02 12.66 -4.16
N PRO A 132 -10.21 13.35 -4.99
CA PRO A 132 -10.46 13.38 -6.42
C PRO A 132 -10.24 11.96 -6.93
N GLY A 133 -11.30 11.45 -7.57
CA GLY A 133 -11.40 10.08 -8.03
C GLY A 133 -10.29 9.65 -8.99
N THR A 134 -10.12 8.33 -9.00
CA THR A 134 -9.68 7.49 -10.12
C THR A 134 -9.20 8.24 -11.37
N ASP A 135 -7.88 8.39 -11.49
CA ASP A 135 -7.27 8.42 -12.81
C ASP A 135 -6.19 7.33 -12.88
N ALA A 136 -6.68 6.11 -13.15
CA ALA A 136 -5.83 5.09 -13.73
C ALA A 136 -5.84 5.33 -15.24
N PRO A 137 -4.70 5.54 -15.92
CA PRO A 137 -4.68 5.45 -17.35
C PRO A 137 -4.92 3.97 -17.71
N VAL A 138 -6.13 3.68 -18.19
CA VAL A 138 -6.42 2.46 -18.94
C VAL A 138 -5.54 2.51 -20.19
N VAL A 139 -4.41 1.82 -20.15
CA VAL A 139 -3.60 1.59 -21.36
C VAL A 139 -4.35 0.56 -22.21
N PRO A 140 -4.81 0.91 -23.43
CA PRO A 140 -5.36 -0.09 -24.32
C PRO A 140 -4.22 -1.01 -24.78
N SER A 141 -4.39 -2.31 -24.52
CA SER A 141 -3.51 -3.35 -25.06
C SER A 141 -3.67 -3.43 -26.58
N SER A 142 -2.74 -2.84 -27.32
CA SER A 142 -2.58 -3.04 -28.75
C SER A 142 -1.95 -4.40 -29.01
N ARG A 143 -2.78 -5.42 -29.16
CA ARG A 143 -2.40 -6.73 -29.69
C ARG A 143 -2.23 -6.61 -31.21
N GLY A 144 -1.05 -6.16 -31.66
CA GLY A 144 -0.69 -6.03 -33.07
C GLY A 144 0.40 -7.03 -33.47
N LEU A 145 -0.01 -8.12 -34.09
CA LEU A 145 0.83 -9.21 -34.61
C LEU A 145 1.93 -8.74 -35.56
N LEU A 146 3.11 -9.36 -35.43
CA LEU A 146 4.16 -9.39 -36.44
C LEU A 146 3.56 -9.73 -37.81
N ARG A 147 3.89 -8.94 -38.84
CA ARG A 147 3.89 -9.41 -40.22
C ARG A 147 5.25 -9.15 -40.85
N LEU A 148 5.99 -10.25 -40.99
CA LEU A 148 7.17 -10.47 -41.81
C LEU A 148 6.89 -9.97 -43.24
N ALA A 149 7.62 -8.97 -43.70
CA ALA A 149 7.62 -8.56 -45.10
C ALA A 149 8.43 -9.58 -45.90
N ALA A 150 7.75 -10.29 -46.79
CA ALA A 150 8.38 -11.03 -47.88
C ALA A 150 8.49 -10.10 -49.09
N ASP A 151 9.68 -10.04 -49.68
CA ASP A 151 9.96 -9.47 -51.00
C ASP A 151 9.05 -10.09 -52.07
N PRO A 152 8.77 -9.31 -53.13
CA PRO A 152 8.92 -9.90 -54.45
C PRO A 152 9.70 -8.97 -55.39
N GLY A 153 10.82 -9.48 -55.89
CA GLY A 153 11.36 -9.01 -57.17
C GLY A 153 10.43 -9.43 -58.30
N THR A 154 10.16 -8.52 -59.23
CA THR A 154 9.97 -8.75 -60.68
C THR A 154 9.90 -7.36 -61.33
N GLU A 155 11.00 -6.91 -61.95
CA GLU A 155 10.92 -5.93 -63.03
C GLU A 155 11.40 -6.60 -64.30
N ALA A 156 10.49 -6.65 -65.27
CA ALA A 156 10.75 -6.93 -66.66
C ALA A 156 10.70 -5.61 -67.41
N THR A 157 11.80 -5.22 -68.07
CA THR A 157 11.90 -4.79 -69.48
C THR A 157 13.33 -4.32 -69.73
#